data_AF-A0A7C7PDF4-F1
#
_entry.id   AF-A0A7C7PDF4-F1
#
_cell.length_a   1.000
_cell.length_b   1.000
_cell.length_c   1.000
_cell.angle_alpha   90.00
_cell.angle_beta   90.00
_cell.angle_gamma   90.00
#
_symmetry.space_group_name_H-M   'P 1'
#
loop_
_entity.id
_entity.type
_entity.pdbx_description
1 polymer ?
#
loop_
_entity_poly.entity_id
_entity_poly.type
_entity_poly.pdbx_seq_one_letter_code
_entity_poly.pdbx_strand_id
1 'polypeptide(L)'
;MSDLALFAHLMRRAGFSATRDELESCVEQGYEATVDELLTPGDPGNMPDDIIRRYHVDQNELRQLDGAGAYWIYRMITTKNPLEEKIALFWHGLFATGYAKLNQARTLLNQIDMFRSSGLGSFRDLLVDLSKDPA
;
A
#
# COMPACT_ATOMS: atom_id res chain seq x y z
N MET A 1 -13.36 -16.20 21.66
CA MET A 1 -13.47 -14.71 21.76
C MET A 1 -12.11 -14.02 21.85
N SER A 2 -11.04 -14.70 22.31
CA SER A 2 -9.64 -14.22 22.31
C SER A 2 -9.08 -13.97 20.90
N ASP A 3 -9.22 -14.93 20.00
CA ASP A 3 -8.46 -14.91 18.74
C ASP A 3 -8.94 -13.83 17.77
N LEU A 4 -10.24 -13.60 17.69
CA LEU A 4 -10.77 -12.53 16.85
C LEU A 4 -10.27 -11.14 17.29
N ALA A 5 -10.14 -10.90 18.59
CA ALA A 5 -9.61 -9.63 19.10
C ALA A 5 -8.12 -9.47 18.79
N LEU A 6 -7.36 -10.57 18.84
CA LEU A 6 -5.96 -10.64 18.42
C LEU A 6 -5.80 -10.31 16.93
N PHE A 7 -6.54 -10.97 16.04
CA PHE A 7 -6.50 -10.68 14.61
C PHE A 7 -6.97 -9.27 14.29
N ALA A 8 -8.01 -8.78 14.96
CA ALA A 8 -8.45 -7.39 14.80
C ALA A 8 -7.34 -6.40 15.19
N HIS A 9 -6.57 -6.70 16.23
CA HIS A 9 -5.40 -5.90 16.59
C HIS A 9 -4.30 -5.98 15.54
N LEU A 10 -3.96 -7.19 15.09
CA LEU A 10 -2.98 -7.41 14.03
C LEU A 10 -3.35 -6.63 12.76
N MET A 11 -4.57 -6.78 12.23
CA MET A 11 -5.00 -6.14 10.99
C MET A 11 -5.08 -4.61 11.10
N ARG A 12 -5.38 -4.06 12.28
CA ARG A 12 -5.25 -2.60 12.52
C ARG A 12 -3.80 -2.12 12.48
N ARG A 13 -2.83 -2.96 12.84
CA ARG A 13 -1.40 -2.62 12.84
C ARG A 13 -0.74 -2.91 11.50
N ALA A 14 -1.10 -4.01 10.85
CA ALA A 14 -0.54 -4.44 9.56
C ALA A 14 -1.28 -3.89 8.34
N GLY A 15 -2.52 -3.39 8.47
CA GLY A 15 -3.31 -2.90 7.34
C GLY A 15 -4.19 -1.69 7.67
N PHE A 16 -5.25 -1.49 6.90
CA PHE A 16 -6.21 -0.41 7.08
C PHE A 16 -7.50 -0.88 7.79
N SER A 17 -7.35 -1.79 8.76
CA SER A 17 -8.44 -2.59 9.36
C SER A 17 -8.82 -3.81 8.51
N ALA A 18 -9.72 -4.62 9.04
CA ALA A 18 -10.35 -5.75 8.37
C ALA A 18 -11.84 -5.81 8.74
N THR A 19 -12.64 -6.34 7.83
CA THR A 19 -14.06 -6.68 8.02
C THR A 19 -14.21 -7.90 8.93
N ARG A 20 -15.43 -8.18 9.37
CA ARG A 20 -15.70 -9.34 10.21
C ARG A 20 -15.33 -10.66 9.52
N ASP A 21 -15.70 -10.80 8.24
CA ASP A 21 -15.50 -12.01 7.46
C ASP A 21 -14.01 -12.27 7.19
N GLU A 22 -13.23 -11.22 6.93
CA GLU A 22 -11.77 -11.31 6.82
C GLU A 22 -11.13 -11.77 8.15
N LEU A 23 -11.59 -11.24 9.28
CA LEU A 23 -11.08 -11.65 10.58
C LEU A 23 -11.42 -13.10 10.91
N GLU A 24 -12.60 -13.58 10.55
CA GLU A 24 -12.98 -14.98 10.71
C GLU A 24 -12.14 -15.89 9.81
N SER A 25 -11.85 -15.46 8.57
CA SER A 25 -10.93 -16.15 7.66
C SER A 25 -9.51 -16.25 8.24
N CYS A 26 -8.98 -15.18 8.83
CA CYS A 26 -7.67 -15.23 9.51
C CYS A 26 -7.66 -16.18 10.72
N VAL A 27 -8.77 -16.26 11.47
CA VAL A 27 -8.89 -17.19 12.60
C VAL A 27 -8.83 -18.63 12.11
N GLU A 28 -9.50 -18.95 11.00
CA GLU A 28 -9.48 -20.27 10.37
C GLU A 28 -8.10 -20.62 9.81
N GLN A 29 -7.42 -19.65 9.19
CA GLN A 29 -6.07 -19.80 8.63
C GLN A 29 -5.00 -19.97 9.72
N GLY A 30 -5.19 -19.34 10.88
CA GLY A 30 -4.25 -19.35 11.98
C GLY A 30 -3.20 -18.24 11.90
N TYR A 31 -2.58 -17.95 13.04
CA TYR A 31 -1.77 -16.74 13.24
C TYR A 31 -0.51 -16.70 12.37
N GLU A 32 0.34 -17.74 12.46
CA GLU A 32 1.60 -17.79 11.71
C GLU A 32 1.37 -17.71 10.21
N ALA A 33 0.40 -18.47 9.69
CA ALA A 33 0.07 -18.45 8.27
C ALA A 33 -0.46 -17.07 7.81
N THR A 34 -1.23 -16.38 8.65
CA THR A 34 -1.68 -15.01 8.37
C THR A 34 -0.50 -14.03 8.35
N VAL A 35 0.45 -14.17 9.29
CA VAL A 35 1.65 -13.32 9.35
C VAL A 35 2.54 -13.56 8.13
N ASP A 36 2.77 -14.82 7.75
CA ASP A 36 3.56 -15.17 6.58
C ASP A 36 2.96 -14.61 5.28
N GLU A 37 1.63 -14.66 5.14
CA GLU A 37 0.92 -14.05 4.01
C GLU A 37 1.09 -12.53 3.98
N LEU A 38 0.92 -11.85 5.13
CA LEU A 38 1.12 -10.40 5.22
C LEU A 38 2.55 -9.98 4.84
N LEU A 39 3.55 -10.77 5.22
CA LEU A 39 4.98 -10.52 4.93
C LEU A 39 5.40 -10.95 3.52
N THR A 40 4.54 -11.67 2.79
CA THR A 40 4.83 -12.18 1.44
C THR A 40 3.77 -11.68 0.46
N PRO A 41 3.79 -10.39 0.07
CA PRO A 41 2.81 -9.82 -0.84
C PRO A 41 2.70 -10.62 -2.15
N GLY A 42 1.47 -10.99 -2.51
CA GLY A 42 1.15 -11.71 -3.74
C GLY A 42 0.58 -10.78 -4.81
N ASP A 43 -0.35 -11.30 -5.61
CA ASP A 43 -1.17 -10.46 -6.49
C ASP A 43 -2.04 -9.53 -5.64
N PRO A 44 -1.87 -8.19 -5.73
CA PRO A 44 -2.60 -7.27 -4.88
C PRO A 44 -4.10 -7.27 -5.18
N GLY A 45 -4.56 -7.80 -6.33
CA GLY A 45 -5.98 -7.96 -6.61
C GLY A 45 -6.80 -6.66 -6.52
N ASN A 46 -6.15 -5.52 -6.73
CA ASN A 46 -6.78 -4.20 -6.61
C ASN A 46 -7.91 -4.04 -7.63
N MET A 47 -8.82 -3.10 -7.37
CA MET A 47 -9.84 -2.74 -8.35
C MET A 47 -9.19 -2.34 -9.69
N PRO A 48 -9.69 -2.87 -10.83
CA PRO A 48 -9.14 -2.55 -12.14
C PRO A 48 -9.20 -1.04 -12.48
N ASP A 49 -8.11 -0.54 -13.06
CA ASP A 49 -7.96 0.88 -13.44
C ASP A 49 -9.05 1.38 -14.38
N ASP A 50 -9.53 0.54 -15.29
CA ASP A 50 -10.57 0.89 -16.27
C ASP A 50 -11.92 1.17 -15.60
N ILE A 51 -12.25 0.42 -14.55
CA ILE A 51 -13.44 0.67 -13.73
C ILE A 51 -13.34 2.02 -13.03
N ILE A 52 -12.19 2.33 -12.43
CA ILE A 52 -11.98 3.59 -11.70
C ILE A 52 -11.97 4.77 -12.67
N ARG A 53 -11.17 4.70 -13.74
CA ARG A 53 -10.99 5.79 -14.73
C ARG A 53 -12.25 6.09 -15.52
N ARG A 54 -13.19 5.15 -15.61
CA ARG A 54 -14.53 5.40 -16.19
C ARG A 54 -15.29 6.50 -15.42
N TYR A 55 -15.12 6.55 -14.11
CA TYR A 55 -15.79 7.53 -13.23
C TYR A 55 -14.87 8.66 -12.78
N HIS A 56 -13.55 8.44 -12.79
CA HIS A 56 -12.51 9.38 -12.35
C HIS A 56 -11.48 9.61 -13.46
N VAL A 57 -11.89 10.32 -14.50
CA VAL A 57 -11.08 10.56 -15.71
C VAL A 57 -9.78 11.33 -15.43
N ASP A 58 -9.74 12.11 -14.34
CA ASP A 58 -8.57 12.83 -13.84
C ASP A 58 -7.42 11.90 -13.41
N GLN A 59 -7.73 10.66 -13.03
CA GLN A 59 -6.76 9.63 -12.67
C GLN A 59 -6.09 8.96 -13.87
N ASN A 60 -6.41 9.36 -15.11
CA ASN A 60 -5.84 8.75 -16.30
C ASN A 60 -4.40 9.25 -16.54
N GLU A 61 -4.16 10.54 -16.36
CA GLU A 61 -2.83 11.12 -16.56
C GLU A 61 -1.92 10.98 -15.33
N LEU A 62 -2.50 10.96 -14.13
CA LEU A 62 -1.79 10.92 -12.84
C LEU A 62 -0.72 12.03 -12.68
N ARG A 63 -0.89 13.14 -13.41
CA ARG A 63 0.03 14.29 -13.34
C ARG A 63 -0.27 15.19 -12.16
N GLN A 64 -1.55 15.36 -11.87
CA GLN A 64 -2.04 16.19 -10.78
C GLN A 64 -2.08 15.41 -9.47
N LEU A 65 -1.80 16.11 -8.37
CA LEU A 65 -1.74 15.53 -7.04
C LEU A 65 -3.06 14.85 -6.65
N ASP A 66 -4.19 15.50 -6.91
CA ASP A 66 -5.51 15.01 -6.50
C ASP A 66 -5.82 13.65 -7.15
N GLY A 67 -5.59 13.53 -8.46
CA GLY A 67 -5.82 12.28 -9.20
C GLY A 67 -4.83 11.17 -8.81
N ALA A 68 -3.55 11.50 -8.61
CA ALA A 68 -2.55 10.52 -8.18
C ALA A 68 -2.79 10.03 -6.74
N GLY A 69 -3.15 10.94 -5.84
CA GLY A 69 -3.53 10.61 -4.46
C GLY A 69 -4.78 9.75 -4.42
N ALA A 70 -5.81 10.11 -5.18
CA ALA A 70 -7.04 9.31 -5.27
C ALA A 70 -6.76 7.91 -5.83
N TYR A 71 -5.95 7.79 -6.88
CA TYR A 71 -5.51 6.51 -7.43
C TYR A 71 -4.85 5.61 -6.38
N TRP A 72 -3.93 6.17 -5.58
CA TRP A 72 -3.29 5.40 -4.51
C TRP A 72 -4.29 5.00 -3.41
N ILE A 73 -5.21 5.89 -3.04
CA ILE A 73 -6.26 5.57 -2.07
C ILE A 73 -7.13 4.39 -2.54
N TYR A 74 -7.56 4.37 -3.81
CA TYR A 74 -8.32 3.25 -4.36
C TYR A 74 -7.55 1.93 -4.25
N ARG A 75 -6.24 1.96 -4.51
CA ARG A 75 -5.38 0.80 -4.30
C ARG A 75 -5.34 0.38 -2.83
N MET A 76 -5.11 1.31 -1.89
CA MET A 76 -5.04 1.02 -0.44
C MET A 76 -6.32 0.39 0.12
N ILE A 77 -7.50 0.79 -0.37
CA ILE A 77 -8.78 0.27 0.13
C ILE A 77 -9.23 -1.03 -0.54
N THR A 78 -8.69 -1.39 -1.70
CA THR A 78 -9.12 -2.58 -2.46
C THR A 78 -8.07 -3.68 -2.54
N THR A 79 -6.86 -3.42 -2.06
CA THR A 79 -5.77 -4.39 -2.12
C THR A 79 -5.98 -5.59 -1.20
N LYS A 80 -5.48 -6.73 -1.64
CA LYS A 80 -5.26 -7.94 -0.83
C LYS A 80 -3.92 -7.93 -0.08
N ASN A 81 -3.03 -6.98 -0.38
CA ASN A 81 -1.72 -6.84 0.25
C ASN A 81 -1.65 -5.59 1.16
N PRO A 82 -2.45 -5.51 2.24
CA PRO A 82 -2.57 -4.27 3.00
C PRO A 82 -1.28 -3.85 3.71
N LEU A 83 -0.41 -4.80 4.07
CA LEU A 83 0.88 -4.48 4.70
C LEU A 83 1.86 -3.83 3.72
N GLU A 84 1.89 -4.27 2.46
CA GLU A 84 2.71 -3.67 1.41
C GLU A 84 2.38 -2.17 1.27
N GLU A 85 1.10 -1.83 1.17
CA GLU A 85 0.65 -0.44 1.06
C GLU A 85 0.89 0.36 2.33
N LYS A 86 0.70 -0.26 3.50
CA LYS A 86 0.92 0.42 4.79
C LYS A 86 2.39 0.75 5.00
N ILE A 87 3.29 -0.13 4.59
CA ILE A 87 4.73 0.10 4.64
C ILE A 87 5.14 1.16 3.62
N ALA A 88 4.58 1.14 2.41
CA ALA A 88 4.80 2.20 1.45
C ALA A 88 4.36 3.58 1.98
N LEU A 89 3.19 3.65 2.63
CA LEU A 89 2.71 4.86 3.29
C LEU A 89 3.62 5.33 4.43
N PHE A 90 4.11 4.40 5.26
CA PHE A 90 5.07 4.70 6.31
C PHE A 90 6.36 5.33 5.75
N TRP A 91 6.95 4.71 4.74
CA TRP A 91 8.19 5.20 4.13
C TRP A 91 7.98 6.52 3.39
N HIS A 92 6.86 6.70 2.70
CA HIS A 92 6.52 7.99 2.08
C HIS A 92 6.38 9.10 3.12
N GLY A 93 5.82 8.82 4.30
CA GLY A 93 5.75 9.78 5.40
C GLY A 93 7.13 10.15 5.98
N LEU A 94 8.09 9.23 5.98
CA LEU A 94 9.45 9.48 6.46
C LEU A 94 10.33 10.18 5.41
N PHE A 95 10.25 9.73 4.16
CA PHE A 95 11.00 10.25 3.01
C PHE A 95 10.10 11.10 2.12
N ALA A 96 9.40 12.05 2.75
CA ALA A 96 8.40 12.87 2.09
C ALA A 96 9.00 13.70 0.96
N THR A 97 8.49 13.50 -0.24
CA THR A 97 8.85 14.24 -1.45
C THR A 97 7.78 15.28 -1.77
N GLY A 98 8.23 16.51 -2.02
CA GLY A 98 7.35 17.65 -2.16
C GLY A 98 6.91 17.86 -3.60
N TYR A 99 5.62 17.68 -3.89
CA TYR A 99 5.04 17.90 -5.22
C TYR A 99 5.37 19.26 -5.84
N ALA A 100 5.40 20.32 -5.02
CA ALA A 100 5.63 21.70 -5.46
C ALA A 100 6.94 21.90 -6.24
N LYS A 101 7.92 21.00 -6.09
CA LYS A 101 9.20 21.05 -6.81
C LYS A 101 9.22 20.18 -8.07
N LEU A 102 8.32 19.20 -8.18
CA LEU A 102 8.24 18.27 -9.29
C LEU A 102 7.24 18.70 -10.36
N ASN A 103 6.10 19.26 -9.95
CA ASN A 103 4.94 19.49 -10.82
C ASN A 103 4.52 18.24 -11.62
N GLN A 104 4.85 17.04 -11.11
CA GLN A 104 4.54 15.77 -11.74
C GLN A 104 4.29 14.69 -10.69
N ALA A 105 3.02 14.39 -10.42
CA ALA A 105 2.64 13.46 -9.35
C ALA A 105 2.99 12.00 -9.68
N ARG A 106 3.21 11.69 -10.96
CA ARG A 106 3.69 10.36 -11.38
C ARG A 106 5.02 9.97 -10.75
N THR A 107 5.93 10.92 -10.53
CA THR A 107 7.22 10.64 -9.86
C THR A 107 7.01 10.22 -8.41
N LEU A 108 6.02 10.79 -7.72
CA LEU A 108 5.62 10.37 -6.37
C LEU A 108 5.10 8.93 -6.38
N LEU A 109 4.28 8.57 -7.38
CA LEU A 109 3.77 7.20 -7.53
C LEU A 109 4.89 6.20 -7.80
N ASN A 110 5.89 6.53 -8.62
CA ASN A 110 7.06 5.69 -8.84
C ASN A 110 7.84 5.46 -7.53
N GLN A 111 8.00 6.52 -6.71
CA GLN A 111 8.63 6.39 -5.40
C GLN A 111 7.85 5.46 -4.47
N ILE A 112 6.52 5.57 -4.48
CA ILE A 112 5.65 4.67 -3.71
C ILE A 112 5.79 3.23 -4.22
N ASP A 113 5.87 3.00 -5.54
CA ASP A 113 6.11 1.67 -6.11
C ASP A 113 7.47 1.09 -5.69
N MET A 114 8.51 1.92 -5.59
CA MET A 114 9.80 1.52 -5.02
C MET A 114 9.66 1.13 -3.54
N PHE A 115 8.90 1.91 -2.75
CA PHE A 115 8.63 1.56 -1.35
C PHE A 115 7.83 0.28 -1.17
N ARG A 116 6.92 -0.05 -2.10
CA ARG A 116 6.23 -1.36 -2.09
C ARG A 116 7.22 -2.49 -2.32
N SER A 117 8.08 -2.33 -3.33
CA SER A 117 9.03 -3.35 -3.78
C SER A 117 10.13 -3.64 -2.75
N SER A 118 10.68 -2.61 -2.13
CA SER A 118 11.86 -2.72 -1.25
C SER A 118 11.56 -2.46 0.23
N GLY A 119 10.38 -1.95 0.56
CA GLY A 119 10.08 -1.42 1.90
C GLY A 119 9.92 -2.48 3.00
N LEU A 120 9.60 -3.72 2.65
CA LEU A 120 9.60 -4.88 3.56
C LEU A 120 10.99 -5.55 3.68
N GLY A 121 11.93 -5.16 2.83
CA GLY A 121 13.26 -5.75 2.76
C GLY A 121 14.31 -5.04 3.63
N SER A 122 15.55 -5.09 3.16
CA SER A 122 16.70 -4.48 3.83
C SER A 122 16.64 -2.95 3.76
N PHE A 123 16.75 -2.29 4.92
CA PHE A 123 16.84 -0.83 4.98
C PHE A 123 18.01 -0.27 4.17
N ARG A 124 19.13 -1.00 4.10
CA ARG A 124 20.28 -0.61 3.28
C ARG A 124 19.92 -0.55 1.80
N ASP A 125 19.24 -1.57 1.30
CA ASP A 125 18.90 -1.68 -0.12
C ASP A 125 17.83 -0.64 -0.48
N LEU A 126 16.86 -0.43 0.41
CA LEU A 126 15.89 0.65 0.31
C LEU A 126 16.57 2.02 0.16
N LEU A 127 17.57 2.35 0.99
CA LEU A 127 18.31 3.62 0.89
C LEU A 127 19.13 3.72 -0.41
N VAL A 128 19.69 2.61 -0.88
CA VAL A 128 20.41 2.56 -2.16
C VAL A 128 19.46 2.85 -3.31
N ASP A 129 18.28 2.23 -3.34
CA ASP A 129 17.29 2.47 -4.39
C ASP A 129 16.72 3.88 -4.36
N LEU A 130 16.41 4.40 -3.16
CA LEU A 130 15.99 5.79 -2.97
C LEU A 130 17.05 6.79 -3.47
N SER A 131 18.34 6.47 -3.34
CA SER A 131 19.43 7.35 -3.81
C SER A 131 19.57 7.42 -5.33
N LYS A 132 19.12 6.39 -6.06
CA LYS A 132 19.21 6.32 -7.52
C LYS A 132 18.08 7.08 -8.20
N ASP A 133 16.91 7.13 -7.57
CA ASP A 133 15.72 7.81 -8.10
C ASP A 133 15.11 8.71 -7.02
N PRO A 134 15.76 9.86 -6.72
CA PRO A 134 15.19 10.84 -5.80
C PRO A 134 14.01 11.54 -6.49
N ALA A 135 12.81 11.27 -5.98
CA ALA A 135 11.63 12.06 -6.27
C ALA A 135 11.72 13.48 -5.67
#